data_AF-A0A150VIR1-F1
#
_entry.id   AF-A0A150VIR1-F1
#
_cell.length_a   1.000
_cell.length_b   1.000
_cell.length_c   1.000
_cell.angle_alpha   90.00
_cell.angle_beta   90.00
_cell.angle_gamma   90.00
#
_symmetry.space_group_name_H-M   'P 1'
#
loop_
_entity.id
_entity.type
_entity.pdbx_description
1 polymer ?
#
loop_
_entity_poly.entity_id
_entity_poly.type
_entity_poly.pdbx_seq_one_letter_code
_entity_poly.pdbx_strand_id
1 'polypeptide(L)'
;MMHQTSSRLLRMTEDDRPFTRDFEDLFSTLMVSLPLTAHRVRFSRIEHTFTTEEAVTNLGSLKFSQSNRMPDPKDPSRIVTTTTTTTFSMAKEMARSVCMRFLEAHFVESVDGKSDFTSKSSVWQLTPKGLYILQRFCQRNGINQRHVNEVLDSPRNMMSLVILERDPETDKINSDEATIFVVFRRFAGDTGPNLKSHSSSSDSDSMNDYTTGLIGLRMQKTRRNDKDAPYMFAGKSAFDWLMDCCTTVDKREVFELANLFLQHGLIVQLDPEQRPIANQHVRFAASKHAMYGITQKGMRVAGWITSPNGTVNSESTVQSRVPAGVVRDSNTNRMTVIIRDPALRLLFREYLRETHCEENLAFYVEVKSFLSEYERAKRDTSSPKMDVIRETLASAYSLYNAFLAPGSPCELNIDHNLRNALAGRMTRAVGEDEQMLKSLDEVAVLFDQAQSSVFKLMASDSVPKFSREPKYAAILRERNLESMLANFASTSIS
;
A
#
# COMPACT_ATOMS: atom_id res chain seq x y z
N MET A 1 -7.67 1.12 -37.58
CA MET A 1 -7.22 1.15 -36.18
C MET A 1 -8.45 1.55 -35.37
N MET A 2 -9.05 0.64 -34.62
CA MET A 2 -10.21 0.98 -33.76
C MET A 2 -9.67 1.63 -32.49
N HIS A 3 -10.12 2.84 -32.19
CA HIS A 3 -9.81 3.55 -30.96
C HIS A 3 -11.05 3.51 -30.06
N GLN A 4 -10.92 2.88 -28.89
CA GLN A 4 -11.90 3.04 -27.81
C GLN A 4 -11.36 4.11 -26.86
N THR A 5 -12.18 5.12 -26.61
CA THR A 5 -11.88 6.20 -25.67
C THR A 5 -12.85 6.11 -24.51
N SER A 6 -12.33 6.15 -23.28
CA SER A 6 -13.11 6.35 -22.06
C SER A 6 -12.51 7.53 -21.31
N SER A 7 -13.38 8.42 -20.79
CA SER A 7 -12.97 9.56 -19.97
C SER A 7 -13.53 9.39 -18.56
N ARG A 8 -12.64 9.26 -17.56
CA ARG A 8 -13.00 9.16 -16.15
C ARG A 8 -12.43 10.37 -15.40
N LEU A 9 -13.26 11.01 -14.57
CA LEU A 9 -12.77 12.00 -13.61
C LEU A 9 -12.02 11.26 -12.49
N LEU A 10 -10.96 11.88 -11.95
CA LEU A 10 -10.30 11.39 -10.74
C LEU A 10 -11.35 11.23 -9.64
N ARG A 11 -11.36 10.08 -8.95
CA ARG A 11 -12.29 9.92 -7.83
C ARG A 11 -11.87 10.85 -6.71
N MET A 12 -12.86 11.55 -6.16
CA MET A 12 -12.68 12.40 -5.00
C MET A 12 -13.42 11.79 -3.82
N THR A 13 -12.82 11.89 -2.64
CA THR A 13 -13.46 11.59 -1.36
C THR A 13 -14.46 12.69 -0.99
N GLU A 14 -15.24 12.46 0.08
CA GLU A 14 -16.22 13.44 0.60
C GLU A 14 -15.60 14.80 0.99
N ASP A 15 -14.30 14.82 1.26
CA ASP A 15 -13.50 15.99 1.63
C ASP A 15 -12.68 16.56 0.45
N ASP A 16 -13.10 16.29 -0.80
CA ASP A 16 -12.49 16.77 -2.05
C ASP A 16 -11.01 16.38 -2.24
N ARG A 17 -10.55 15.30 -1.57
CA ARG A 17 -9.22 14.74 -1.80
C ARG A 17 -9.30 13.68 -2.90
N PRO A 18 -8.35 13.64 -3.85
CA PRO A 18 -8.24 12.51 -4.76
C PRO A 18 -8.05 11.21 -3.98
N PHE A 19 -8.68 10.14 -4.44
CA PHE A 19 -8.44 8.79 -3.89
C PHE A 19 -6.94 8.48 -3.91
N THR A 20 -6.46 7.79 -2.88
CA THR A 20 -5.02 7.55 -2.70
C THR A 20 -4.41 6.85 -3.90
N ARG A 21 -5.06 5.80 -4.43
CA ARG A 21 -4.61 5.11 -5.64
C ARG A 21 -4.53 6.04 -6.86
N ASP A 22 -5.56 6.85 -7.08
CA ASP A 22 -5.63 7.77 -8.22
C ASP A 22 -4.56 8.87 -8.11
N PHE A 23 -4.25 9.31 -6.88
CA PHE A 23 -3.20 10.28 -6.57
C PHE A 23 -1.78 9.70 -6.80
N GLU A 24 -1.53 8.47 -6.34
CA GLU A 24 -0.28 7.73 -6.56
C GLU A 24 -0.05 7.43 -8.05
N ASP A 25 -1.12 7.09 -8.78
CA ASP A 25 -1.07 6.83 -10.22
C ASP A 25 -0.77 8.11 -11.00
N LEU A 26 -1.37 9.24 -10.63
CA LEU A 26 -1.06 10.55 -11.24
C LEU A 26 0.41 10.94 -11.00
N PHE A 27 0.89 10.78 -9.77
CA PHE A 27 2.31 11.01 -9.43
C PHE A 27 3.23 10.16 -10.30
N SER A 28 2.99 8.85 -10.34
CA SER A 28 3.85 7.91 -11.06
C SER A 28 3.81 8.14 -12.57
N THR A 29 2.63 8.48 -13.11
CA THR A 29 2.48 8.84 -14.53
C THR A 29 3.32 10.07 -14.88
N LEU A 30 3.33 11.09 -14.01
CA LEU A 30 4.21 12.24 -14.17
C LEU A 30 5.68 11.82 -14.15
N MET A 31 6.12 11.05 -13.14
CA MET A 31 7.52 10.65 -13.00
C MET A 31 8.04 9.85 -14.21
N VAL A 32 7.23 8.93 -14.75
CA VAL A 32 7.59 8.17 -15.95
C VAL A 32 7.70 9.07 -17.18
N SER A 33 6.85 10.10 -17.27
CA SER A 33 6.84 11.02 -18.42
C SER A 33 7.96 12.06 -18.40
N LEU A 34 8.59 12.29 -17.24
CA LEU A 34 9.70 13.23 -17.10
C LEU A 34 11.01 12.55 -17.49
N PRO A 35 11.98 13.30 -18.07
CA PRO A 35 13.28 12.75 -18.43
C PRO A 35 14.18 12.49 -17.21
N LEU A 36 13.88 13.10 -16.06
CA LEU A 36 14.60 12.95 -14.78
C LEU A 36 16.12 13.17 -14.92
N THR A 37 16.50 14.27 -15.57
CA THR A 37 17.90 14.60 -15.86
C THR A 37 18.64 15.14 -14.64
N ALA A 38 19.96 15.29 -14.78
CA ALA A 38 20.79 15.91 -13.76
C ALA A 38 20.68 17.43 -13.78
N HIS A 39 20.44 18.03 -12.63
CA HIS A 39 20.44 19.49 -12.48
C HIS A 39 21.58 19.94 -11.56
N ARG A 40 22.14 21.12 -11.86
CA ARG A 40 23.12 21.77 -10.99
C ARG A 40 22.41 22.59 -9.93
N VAL A 41 22.69 22.28 -8.66
CA VAL A 41 22.19 23.02 -7.51
C VAL A 41 23.39 23.50 -6.70
N ARG A 42 23.55 24.82 -6.58
CA ARG A 42 24.75 25.45 -5.99
C ARG A 42 26.03 24.97 -6.70
N PHE A 43 26.86 24.18 -6.02
CA PHE A 43 28.14 23.66 -6.53
C PHE A 43 28.10 22.16 -6.87
N SER A 44 26.94 21.51 -6.70
CA SER A 44 26.78 20.07 -6.88
C SER A 44 25.86 19.76 -8.06
N ARG A 45 26.19 18.71 -8.81
CA ARG A 45 25.30 18.13 -9.81
C ARG A 45 24.57 16.95 -9.18
N ILE A 46 23.24 16.96 -9.27
CA ILE A 46 22.39 15.97 -8.61
C ILE A 46 21.59 15.27 -9.69
N GLU A 47 21.74 13.95 -9.74
CA GLU A 47 21.13 13.07 -10.75
C GLU A 47 19.66 12.79 -10.40
N HIS A 48 18.88 12.38 -11.41
CA HIS A 48 17.49 11.92 -11.23
C HIS A 48 16.57 13.00 -10.64
N THR A 49 16.64 14.21 -11.18
CA THR A 49 15.91 15.40 -10.69
C THR A 49 15.01 15.98 -11.76
N PHE A 50 14.09 16.86 -11.36
CA PHE A 50 13.26 17.64 -12.26
C PHE A 50 13.02 19.04 -11.70
N THR A 51 12.64 19.97 -12.55
CA THR A 51 12.30 21.34 -12.18
C THR A 51 10.79 21.54 -12.03
N THR A 52 10.38 22.55 -11.26
CA THR A 52 8.97 22.98 -11.19
C THR A 52 8.38 23.22 -12.58
N GLU A 53 9.12 23.86 -13.48
CA GLU A 53 8.65 24.16 -14.84
C GLU A 53 8.41 22.90 -15.67
N GLU A 54 9.30 21.91 -15.60
CA GLU A 54 9.12 20.62 -16.27
C GLU A 54 7.87 19.90 -15.76
N ALA A 55 7.70 19.79 -14.44
CA ALA A 55 6.55 19.12 -13.84
C ALA A 55 5.21 19.80 -14.20
N VAL A 56 5.14 21.13 -14.04
CA VAL A 56 3.91 21.90 -14.32
C VAL A 56 3.56 21.89 -15.80
N THR A 57 4.56 21.99 -16.68
CA THR A 57 4.34 21.94 -18.13
C THR A 57 3.85 20.56 -18.56
N ASN A 58 4.46 19.50 -18.02
CA ASN A 58 4.07 18.13 -18.34
C ASN A 58 2.65 17.83 -17.84
N LEU A 59 2.31 18.13 -16.58
CA LEU A 59 0.95 17.98 -16.03
C LEU A 59 -0.12 18.72 -16.85
N GLY A 60 0.23 19.84 -17.48
CA GLY A 60 -0.68 20.59 -18.34
C GLY A 60 -1.19 19.81 -19.57
N SER A 61 -0.43 18.82 -20.03
CA SER A 61 -0.81 17.98 -21.18
C SER A 61 -0.21 16.57 -21.10
N LEU A 62 -0.27 15.99 -19.90
CA LEU A 62 0.36 14.72 -19.58
C LEU A 62 -0.30 13.61 -20.41
N LYS A 63 0.51 12.87 -21.17
CA LYS A 63 0.08 11.71 -21.94
C LYS A 63 1.02 10.56 -21.66
N PHE A 64 0.45 9.44 -21.21
CA PHE A 64 1.17 8.22 -20.97
C PHE A 64 0.53 7.10 -21.78
N SER A 65 1.32 6.47 -22.65
CA SER A 65 0.86 5.37 -23.51
C SER A 65 1.58 4.10 -23.14
N GLN A 66 0.82 3.05 -22.83
CA GLN A 66 1.33 1.70 -22.63
C GLN A 66 0.84 0.81 -23.77
N SER A 67 1.74 0.08 -24.43
CA SER A 67 1.39 -0.87 -25.50
C SER A 67 1.70 -2.30 -25.09
N ASN A 68 0.71 -3.18 -25.18
CA ASN A 68 0.87 -4.61 -24.97
C ASN A 68 0.67 -5.36 -26.28
N ARG A 69 1.61 -6.26 -26.59
CA ARG A 69 1.62 -7.04 -27.84
C ARG A 69 1.34 -8.50 -27.51
N MET A 70 0.37 -9.08 -28.20
CA MET A 70 -0.07 -10.44 -28.01
C MET A 70 -0.26 -11.14 -29.36
N PRO A 71 0.15 -12.41 -29.52
CA PRO A 71 -0.22 -13.17 -30.71
C PRO A 71 -1.74 -13.39 -30.74
N ASP A 72 -2.34 -13.30 -31.93
CA ASP A 72 -3.75 -13.58 -32.15
C ASP A 72 -4.01 -15.06 -31.83
N PRO A 73 -4.94 -15.39 -30.92
CA PRO A 73 -5.21 -16.77 -30.55
C PRO A 73 -5.66 -17.67 -31.72
N LYS A 74 -6.21 -17.08 -32.79
CA LYS A 74 -6.63 -17.83 -33.99
C LYS A 74 -5.54 -17.93 -35.05
N ASP A 75 -4.59 -17.02 -35.02
CA ASP A 75 -3.45 -16.97 -35.92
C ASP A 75 -2.21 -16.49 -35.17
N PRO A 76 -1.43 -17.39 -34.57
CA PRO A 76 -0.25 -17.04 -33.79
C PRO A 76 0.81 -16.23 -34.56
N SER A 77 0.73 -16.19 -35.90
CA SER A 77 1.61 -15.37 -36.74
C SER A 77 1.23 -13.88 -36.75
N ARG A 78 -0.01 -13.55 -36.38
CA ARG A 78 -0.53 -12.18 -36.30
C ARG A 78 -0.34 -11.64 -34.88
N ILE A 79 0.22 -10.44 -34.75
CA ILE A 79 0.39 -9.77 -33.45
C ILE A 79 -0.69 -8.70 -33.28
N VAL A 80 -1.53 -8.83 -32.27
CA VAL A 80 -2.47 -7.83 -31.78
C VAL A 80 -1.74 -6.91 -30.81
N THR A 81 -1.71 -5.61 -31.09
CA THR A 81 -1.15 -4.59 -30.18
C THR A 81 -2.28 -3.77 -29.57
N THR A 82 -2.45 -3.84 -28.25
CA THR A 82 -3.37 -3.01 -27.48
C THR A 82 -2.58 -1.86 -26.86
N THR A 83 -2.86 -0.63 -27.29
CA THR A 83 -2.26 0.58 -26.71
C THR A 83 -3.28 1.31 -25.85
N THR A 84 -3.04 1.34 -24.54
CA THR A 84 -3.80 2.14 -23.58
C THR A 84 -3.09 3.47 -23.38
N THR A 85 -3.78 4.57 -23.69
CA THR A 85 -3.25 5.92 -23.47
C THR A 85 -4.04 6.63 -22.38
N THR A 86 -3.38 6.92 -21.27
CA THR A 86 -3.92 7.72 -20.16
C THR A 86 -3.48 9.16 -20.35
N THR A 87 -4.43 10.09 -20.37
CA THR A 87 -4.13 11.52 -20.55
C THR A 87 -4.69 12.33 -19.39
N PHE A 88 -3.87 13.21 -18.83
CA PHE A 88 -4.30 14.22 -17.87
C PHE A 88 -4.10 15.61 -18.50
N SER A 89 -5.05 16.49 -18.26
CA SER A 89 -4.95 17.89 -18.68
C SER A 89 -5.45 18.75 -17.55
N MET A 90 -4.66 19.73 -17.14
CA MET A 90 -5.01 20.64 -16.07
C MET A 90 -4.39 22.01 -16.29
N ALA A 91 -5.03 23.05 -15.73
CA ALA A 91 -4.48 24.39 -15.75
C ALA A 91 -3.19 24.47 -14.91
N LYS A 92 -2.31 25.43 -15.23
CA LYS A 92 -1.01 25.60 -14.56
C LYS A 92 -1.12 25.75 -13.04
N GLU A 93 -2.12 26.49 -12.55
CA GLU A 93 -2.34 26.66 -11.10
C GLU A 93 -2.75 25.34 -10.43
N MET A 94 -3.59 24.55 -11.11
CA MET A 94 -3.97 23.21 -10.63
C MET A 94 -2.75 22.28 -10.61
N ALA A 95 -1.91 22.31 -11.65
CA ALA A 95 -0.67 21.53 -11.70
C ALA A 95 0.28 21.90 -10.54
N ARG A 96 0.43 23.19 -10.21
CA ARG A 96 1.21 23.61 -9.03
C ARG A 96 0.60 23.10 -7.73
N SER A 97 -0.71 23.18 -7.58
CA SER A 97 -1.42 22.65 -6.41
C SER A 97 -1.18 21.14 -6.25
N VAL A 98 -1.29 20.37 -7.35
CA VAL A 98 -0.98 18.94 -7.38
C VAL A 98 0.47 18.66 -6.97
N CYS A 99 1.44 19.41 -7.50
CA CYS A 99 2.84 19.28 -7.08
C CYS A 99 3.04 19.60 -5.60
N MET A 100 2.39 20.63 -5.06
CA MET A 100 2.40 20.92 -3.62
C MET A 100 1.88 19.74 -2.80
N ARG A 101 0.82 19.07 -3.26
CA ARG A 101 0.29 17.87 -2.60
C ARG A 101 1.29 16.71 -2.66
N PHE A 102 2.05 16.53 -3.74
CA PHE A 102 3.12 15.51 -3.80
C PHE A 102 4.23 15.79 -2.78
N LEU A 103 4.56 17.06 -2.56
CA LEU A 103 5.51 17.48 -1.52
C LEU A 103 4.94 17.25 -0.11
N GLU A 104 3.68 17.63 0.15
CA GLU A 104 3.01 17.38 1.43
C GLU A 104 2.88 15.88 1.75
N ALA A 105 2.69 15.04 0.74
CA ALA A 105 2.65 13.59 0.85
C ALA A 105 4.06 12.95 0.95
N HIS A 106 5.12 13.76 0.95
CA HIS A 106 6.51 13.35 1.01
C HIS A 106 6.92 12.40 -0.14
N PHE A 107 6.35 12.57 -1.34
CA PHE A 107 6.77 11.81 -2.53
C PHE A 107 8.02 12.41 -3.18
N VAL A 108 8.20 13.72 -3.02
CA VAL A 108 9.33 14.49 -3.54
C VAL A 108 9.85 15.43 -2.46
N GLU A 109 11.13 15.77 -2.55
CA GLU A 109 11.81 16.69 -1.66
C GLU A 109 12.58 17.74 -2.47
N SER A 110 12.77 18.91 -1.86
CA SER A 110 13.53 19.98 -2.48
C SER A 110 15.03 19.76 -2.31
N VAL A 111 15.74 19.94 -3.41
CA VAL A 111 17.20 19.84 -3.47
C VAL A 111 17.88 21.19 -3.22
N ASP A 112 17.15 22.29 -3.44
CA ASP A 112 17.62 23.67 -3.30
C ASP A 112 17.17 24.35 -1.98
N GLY A 113 16.41 23.66 -1.14
CA GLY A 113 15.92 24.12 0.17
C GLY A 113 14.62 24.92 0.11
N LYS A 114 13.87 24.81 -1.00
CA LYS A 114 12.58 25.45 -1.21
C LYS A 114 11.45 24.62 -0.62
N SER A 115 10.43 25.30 -0.13
CA SER A 115 9.27 24.68 0.52
C SER A 115 8.03 24.62 -0.37
N ASP A 116 8.09 25.18 -1.58
CA ASP A 116 6.94 25.26 -2.48
C ASP A 116 7.33 25.27 -3.97
N PHE A 117 6.33 25.05 -4.83
CA PHE A 117 6.43 25.07 -6.29
C PHE A 117 6.13 26.45 -6.91
N THR A 118 6.33 27.55 -6.17
CA THR A 118 6.11 28.91 -6.72
C THR A 118 7.22 29.28 -7.71
N SER A 119 8.46 28.89 -7.39
CA SER A 119 9.64 29.13 -8.22
C SER A 119 9.76 28.09 -9.33
N LYS A 120 9.82 28.58 -10.58
CA LYS A 120 9.94 27.74 -11.79
C LYS A 120 11.25 26.93 -11.84
N SER A 121 12.34 27.49 -11.33
CA SER A 121 13.68 26.90 -11.39
C SER A 121 14.01 26.01 -10.20
N SER A 122 13.06 25.79 -9.28
CA SER A 122 13.30 24.93 -8.13
C SER A 122 13.46 23.49 -8.56
N VAL A 123 14.44 22.82 -7.95
CA VAL A 123 14.88 21.48 -8.31
C VAL A 123 14.40 20.50 -7.25
N TRP A 124 13.77 19.44 -7.71
CA TRP A 124 13.11 18.43 -6.90
C TRP A 124 13.67 17.05 -7.20
N GLN A 125 13.59 16.18 -6.20
CA GLN A 125 14.01 14.79 -6.31
C GLN A 125 12.99 13.89 -5.62
N LEU A 126 12.84 12.65 -6.10
CA LEU A 126 11.98 11.67 -5.45
C LEU A 126 12.59 11.24 -4.12
N THR A 127 11.74 11.13 -3.10
CA THR A 127 12.07 10.52 -1.80
C THR A 127 12.04 8.98 -1.91
N PRO A 128 12.56 8.23 -0.92
CA PRO A 128 12.42 6.77 -0.88
C PRO A 128 10.96 6.29 -0.97
N LYS A 129 10.02 7.04 -0.36
CA LYS A 129 8.59 6.77 -0.47
C LYS A 129 8.07 6.97 -1.90
N GLY A 130 8.42 8.09 -2.54
CA GLY A 130 8.05 8.35 -3.93
C GLY A 130 8.62 7.30 -4.88
N LEU A 131 9.85 6.85 -4.66
CA LEU A 131 10.47 5.78 -5.43
C LEU A 131 9.74 4.45 -5.28
N TYR A 132 9.32 4.09 -4.06
CA TYR A 132 8.54 2.87 -3.82
C TYR A 132 7.19 2.90 -4.55
N ILE A 133 6.48 4.03 -4.50
CA ILE A 133 5.21 4.21 -5.21
C ILE A 133 5.41 4.09 -6.73
N LEU A 134 6.45 4.74 -7.27
CA LEU A 134 6.82 4.64 -8.68
C LEU A 134 7.17 3.19 -9.08
N GLN A 135 7.95 2.48 -8.27
CA GLN A 135 8.31 1.09 -8.52
C GLN A 135 7.07 0.21 -8.64
N ARG A 136 6.13 0.34 -7.71
CA ARG A 136 4.87 -0.42 -7.74
C ARG A 136 4.04 -0.09 -8.97
N PHE A 137 3.96 1.18 -9.35
CA PHE A 137 3.27 1.59 -10.56
C PHE A 137 3.94 1.00 -11.81
N CYS A 138 5.27 1.01 -11.89
CA CYS A 138 6.01 0.42 -13.00
C CYS A 138 5.83 -1.09 -13.08
N GLN A 139 5.87 -1.81 -11.96
CA GLN A 139 5.62 -3.25 -11.91
C GLN A 139 4.20 -3.58 -12.36
N ARG A 140 3.18 -2.88 -11.81
CA ARG A 140 1.77 -3.09 -12.15
C ARG A 140 1.46 -2.77 -13.62
N ASN A 141 2.12 -1.77 -14.20
CA ASN A 141 1.90 -1.37 -15.59
C ASN A 141 2.98 -1.89 -16.55
N GLY A 142 3.83 -2.85 -16.15
CA GLY A 142 4.88 -3.41 -17.02
C GLY A 142 5.80 -2.36 -17.67
N ILE A 143 6.11 -1.27 -16.98
CA ILE A 143 6.89 -0.16 -17.51
C ILE A 143 8.37 -0.52 -17.42
N ASN A 144 9.02 -0.61 -18.58
CA ASN A 144 10.44 -0.92 -18.70
C ASN A 144 11.15 0.15 -19.54
N GLN A 145 11.20 1.38 -19.01
CA GLN A 145 11.86 2.51 -19.66
C GLN A 145 13.22 2.77 -19.03
N ARG A 146 14.25 2.99 -19.85
CA ARG A 146 15.63 3.09 -19.40
C ARG A 146 15.84 4.15 -18.31
N HIS A 147 15.36 5.37 -18.51
CA HIS A 147 15.55 6.46 -17.54
C HIS A 147 14.82 6.19 -16.22
N VAL A 148 13.69 5.48 -16.26
CA VAL A 148 12.94 5.08 -15.05
C VAL A 148 13.71 4.00 -14.29
N ASN A 149 14.21 2.98 -14.99
CA ASN A 149 14.99 1.91 -14.37
C ASN A 149 16.28 2.46 -13.72
N GLU A 150 16.98 3.39 -14.37
CA GLU A 150 18.17 4.03 -13.79
C GLU A 150 17.87 4.71 -12.43
N VAL A 151 16.66 5.24 -12.26
CA VAL A 151 16.20 5.86 -11.01
C VAL A 151 15.79 4.79 -9.98
N LEU A 152 15.10 3.74 -10.41
CA LEU A 152 14.62 2.65 -9.55
C LEU A 152 15.75 1.74 -9.05
N ASP A 153 16.81 1.57 -9.83
CA ASP A 153 18.02 0.82 -9.47
C ASP A 153 18.98 1.66 -8.61
N SER A 154 18.67 2.95 -8.40
CA SER A 154 19.48 3.83 -7.57
C SER A 154 19.44 3.38 -6.10
N PRO A 155 20.51 3.62 -5.31
CA PRO A 155 20.57 3.22 -3.90
C PRO A 155 19.58 3.98 -3.01
N ARG A 156 18.73 4.86 -3.57
CA ARG A 156 17.70 5.60 -2.84
C ARG A 156 16.38 4.83 -2.76
N ASN A 157 16.19 3.83 -3.63
CA ASN A 157 15.00 2.99 -3.62
C ASN A 157 15.15 1.83 -2.61
N MET A 158 15.09 2.17 -1.32
CA MET A 158 15.30 1.21 -0.22
C MET A 158 14.03 0.97 0.62
N MET A 159 12.96 1.71 0.33
CA MET A 159 11.79 1.80 1.18
C MET A 159 10.98 0.50 1.19
N SER A 160 10.62 0.04 2.38
CA SER A 160 9.63 -1.01 2.61
C SER A 160 8.40 -0.39 3.27
N LEU A 161 7.51 0.15 2.45
CA LEU A 161 6.37 0.96 2.90
C LEU A 161 5.28 0.09 3.55
N VAL A 162 4.62 0.61 4.58
CA VAL A 162 3.42 -0.01 5.17
C VAL A 162 2.20 0.37 4.32
N ILE A 163 1.61 -0.64 3.69
CA ILE A 163 0.45 -0.47 2.80
C ILE A 163 -0.80 -0.55 3.66
N LEU A 164 -1.33 0.62 4.02
CA LEU A 164 -2.48 0.71 4.91
C LEU A 164 -3.72 0.12 4.27
N GLU A 165 -4.49 -0.61 5.08
CA GLU A 165 -5.80 -1.11 4.69
C GLU A 165 -6.76 0.06 4.60
N ARG A 166 -7.44 0.18 3.45
CA ARG A 166 -8.39 1.24 3.16
C ARG A 166 -9.72 0.64 2.74
N ASP A 167 -10.78 1.35 3.05
CA ASP A 167 -12.10 1.10 2.51
C ASP A 167 -12.14 1.50 1.01
N PRO A 168 -12.53 0.59 0.10
CA PRO A 168 -12.49 0.85 -1.35
C PRO A 168 -13.52 1.86 -1.84
N GLU A 169 -14.57 2.13 -1.06
CA GLU A 169 -15.64 3.07 -1.40
C GLU A 169 -15.39 4.47 -0.87
N THR A 170 -14.78 4.59 0.32
CA THR A 170 -14.57 5.88 1.00
C THR A 170 -13.11 6.34 1.03
N ASP A 171 -12.15 5.48 0.66
CA ASP A 171 -10.69 5.69 0.77
C ASP A 171 -10.18 5.89 2.21
N LYS A 172 -11.04 5.76 3.23
CA LYS A 172 -10.69 5.91 4.65
C LYS A 172 -9.83 4.74 5.12
N ILE A 173 -8.85 5.03 5.98
CA ILE A 173 -7.98 4.01 6.59
C ILE A 173 -8.79 3.20 7.60
N ASN A 174 -8.61 1.88 7.59
CA ASN A 174 -9.22 0.99 8.59
C ASN A 174 -8.70 1.34 9.99
N SER A 175 -9.62 1.73 10.87
CA SER A 175 -9.32 2.26 12.22
C SER A 175 -9.62 1.26 13.35
N ASP A 176 -9.83 -0.02 13.03
CA ASP A 176 -10.03 -1.05 14.04
C ASP A 176 -8.78 -1.26 14.90
N GLU A 177 -8.97 -1.59 16.18
CA GLU A 177 -7.88 -1.70 17.17
C GLU A 177 -6.77 -2.64 16.69
N ALA A 178 -7.11 -3.76 16.06
CA ALA A 178 -6.13 -4.73 15.61
C ALA A 178 -5.26 -4.19 14.47
N THR A 179 -5.85 -3.47 13.51
CA THR A 179 -5.09 -2.85 12.40
C THR A 179 -4.14 -1.80 12.93
N ILE A 180 -4.62 -0.96 13.86
CA ILE A 180 -3.79 0.06 14.51
C ILE A 180 -2.63 -0.57 15.29
N PHE A 181 -2.82 -1.74 15.90
CA PHE A 181 -1.74 -2.44 16.60
C PHE A 181 -0.67 -2.97 15.66
N VAL A 182 -1.05 -3.45 14.47
CA VAL A 182 -0.09 -3.88 13.45
C VAL A 182 0.73 -2.68 12.97
N VAL A 183 0.08 -1.54 12.66
CA VAL A 183 0.77 -0.30 12.29
C VAL A 183 1.68 0.18 13.42
N PHE A 184 1.20 0.15 14.67
CA PHE A 184 1.98 0.57 15.84
C PHE A 184 3.23 -0.30 16.07
N ARG A 185 3.12 -1.62 15.88
CA ARG A 185 4.28 -2.52 16.00
C ARG A 185 5.37 -2.13 15.02
N ARG A 186 4.98 -1.74 13.81
CA ARG A 186 5.91 -1.27 12.80
C ARG A 186 6.48 0.11 13.11
N PHE A 187 5.64 1.02 13.61
CA PHE A 187 6.01 2.34 14.10
C PHE A 187 7.02 2.29 15.25
N ALA A 188 6.80 1.45 16.25
CA ALA A 188 7.68 1.32 17.39
C ALA A 188 8.98 0.59 17.00
N GLY A 189 8.89 -0.39 16.10
CA GLY A 189 9.97 -1.33 15.76
C GLY A 189 9.75 -2.66 16.47
N ASP A 190 9.85 -3.77 15.73
CA ASP A 190 9.59 -5.14 16.21
C ASP A 190 10.80 -5.79 16.91
N THR A 191 12.00 -5.22 16.74
CA THR A 191 13.25 -5.71 17.35
C THR A 191 13.64 -4.97 18.63
N GLY A 192 12.84 -3.99 19.06
CA GLY A 192 13.10 -3.16 20.23
C GLY A 192 13.11 -1.66 19.93
N PRO A 193 13.32 -0.81 20.95
CA PRO A 193 13.35 0.64 20.80
C PRO A 193 14.58 1.10 20.00
N ASN A 194 14.36 1.91 18.98
CA ASN A 194 15.42 2.53 18.20
C ASN A 194 16.00 3.76 18.94
N LEU A 195 17.01 3.57 19.78
CA LEU A 195 17.59 4.64 20.61
C LEU A 195 18.59 5.51 19.84
N LYS A 196 18.49 6.83 19.97
CA LYS A 196 19.51 7.76 19.45
C LYS A 196 20.87 7.50 20.11
N SER A 197 21.91 7.24 19.31
CA SER A 197 23.30 7.26 19.78
C SER A 197 23.69 8.69 20.19
N HIS A 198 24.44 8.85 21.28
CA HIS A 198 24.78 10.13 21.89
C HIS A 198 25.73 11.05 21.07
N SER A 199 25.92 10.81 19.77
CA SER A 199 27.01 11.45 19.01
C SER A 199 26.74 11.73 17.52
N SER A 200 25.59 12.31 17.16
CA SER A 200 25.48 12.96 15.83
C SER A 200 24.61 14.20 15.84
N SER A 201 25.20 15.25 15.27
CA SER A 201 24.82 16.64 15.14
C SER A 201 23.51 16.91 14.39
N SER A 202 22.85 18.01 14.76
CA SER A 202 21.77 18.72 14.08
C SER A 202 20.45 17.97 13.80
N ASP A 203 19.35 18.53 14.30
CA ASP A 203 17.94 18.15 14.04
C ASP A 203 17.48 18.35 12.57
N SER A 204 18.41 18.38 11.61
CA SER A 204 18.15 18.73 10.21
C SER A 204 18.01 17.50 9.29
N ASP A 205 18.35 16.28 9.76
CA ASP A 205 18.40 15.05 8.95
C ASP A 205 17.21 14.10 9.18
N SER A 206 16.07 14.59 9.67
CA SER A 206 14.92 13.71 9.99
C SER A 206 14.35 12.96 8.79
N MET A 207 14.52 13.47 7.56
CA MET A 207 14.02 12.83 6.33
C MET A 207 14.81 11.57 5.94
N ASN A 208 16.10 11.52 6.29
CA ASN A 208 17.00 10.42 5.91
C ASN A 208 17.00 9.28 6.93
N ASP A 209 16.37 9.46 8.09
CA ASP A 209 16.45 8.51 9.20
C ASP A 209 15.64 7.22 8.97
N TYR A 210 14.67 7.27 8.06
CA TYR A 210 13.72 6.17 7.80
C TYR A 210 13.69 5.74 6.33
N THR A 211 14.77 5.94 5.58
CA THR A 211 14.85 5.64 4.13
C THR A 211 14.52 4.21 3.75
N THR A 212 14.76 3.24 4.65
CA THR A 212 14.41 1.83 4.42
C THR A 212 12.98 1.50 4.79
N GLY A 213 12.29 2.35 5.55
CA GLY A 213 11.04 2.04 6.23
C GLY A 213 11.18 1.00 7.34
N LEU A 214 12.18 0.10 7.29
CA LEU A 214 12.41 -1.07 8.17
C LEU A 214 12.69 -0.73 9.64
N ILE A 215 13.14 0.48 9.94
CA ILE A 215 13.52 0.87 11.29
C ILE A 215 12.33 1.59 11.96
N GLY A 216 12.04 1.22 13.21
CA GLY A 216 11.06 1.91 14.03
C GLY A 216 11.47 3.36 14.36
N LEU A 217 10.53 4.14 14.86
CA LEU A 217 10.71 5.54 15.24
C LEU A 217 11.90 5.71 16.19
N ARG A 218 12.74 6.72 15.94
CA ARG A 218 13.84 7.06 16.85
C ARG A 218 13.33 7.61 18.18
N MET A 219 13.86 7.08 19.27
CA MET A 219 13.45 7.37 20.64
C MET A 219 14.65 7.72 21.53
N GLN A 220 14.33 8.24 22.71
CA GLN A 220 15.26 8.53 23.80
C GLN A 220 14.73 7.90 25.08
N LYS A 221 15.63 7.56 26.01
CA LYS A 221 15.20 7.16 27.36
C LYS A 221 14.72 8.38 28.14
N THR A 222 13.68 8.20 28.94
CA THR A 222 13.25 9.24 29.88
C THR A 222 14.33 9.49 30.94
N ARG A 223 14.45 10.73 31.41
CA ARG A 223 15.44 11.10 32.44
C ARG A 223 15.04 10.59 33.81
N ARG A 224 13.74 10.60 34.10
CA ARG A 224 13.18 9.84 35.20
C ARG A 224 13.13 8.38 34.79
N ASN A 225 13.53 7.49 35.69
CA ASN A 225 13.40 6.05 35.52
C ASN A 225 11.92 5.64 35.68
N ASP A 226 11.05 6.30 34.90
CA ASP A 226 9.61 6.05 34.87
C ASP A 226 9.40 4.68 34.25
N LYS A 227 8.91 3.76 35.08
CA LYS A 227 8.68 2.38 34.64
C LYS A 227 7.53 2.32 33.64
N ASP A 228 6.58 3.26 33.66
CA ASP A 228 5.37 3.17 32.87
C ASP A 228 5.53 3.68 31.44
N ALA A 229 6.49 4.60 31.22
CA ALA A 229 6.83 5.13 29.90
C ALA A 229 8.33 5.41 29.74
N PRO A 230 9.20 4.38 29.70
CA PRO A 230 10.66 4.55 29.73
C PRO A 230 11.28 5.10 28.44
N TYR A 231 10.52 5.11 27.34
CA TYR A 231 10.98 5.55 26.02
C TYR A 231 10.10 6.69 25.52
N MET A 232 10.72 7.78 25.08
CA MET A 232 10.05 8.98 24.63
C MET A 232 10.53 9.46 23.27
N PHE A 233 9.65 10.18 22.56
CA PHE A 233 9.90 10.76 21.24
C PHE A 233 9.12 12.06 21.06
N ALA A 234 9.51 12.86 20.07
CA ALA A 234 8.83 14.10 19.72
C ALA A 234 7.67 13.83 18.75
N GLY A 235 6.56 14.53 18.91
CA GLY A 235 5.38 14.42 18.04
C GLY A 235 5.69 14.70 16.57
N LYS A 236 6.61 15.64 16.29
CA LYS A 236 7.08 15.89 14.91
C LYS A 236 7.74 14.64 14.30
N SER A 237 8.59 13.93 15.05
CA SER A 237 9.23 12.71 14.56
C SER A 237 8.22 11.58 14.30
N ALA A 238 7.19 11.46 15.15
CA ALA A 238 6.12 10.49 14.94
C ALA A 238 5.27 10.82 13.72
N PHE A 239 4.99 12.12 13.48
CA PHE A 239 4.32 12.57 12.27
C PHE A 239 5.13 12.19 11.01
N ASP A 240 6.43 12.48 11.02
CA ASP A 240 7.31 12.19 9.88
C ASP A 240 7.38 10.70 9.59
N TRP A 241 7.57 9.86 10.62
CA TRP A 241 7.58 8.40 10.43
C TRP A 241 6.27 7.90 9.83
N LEU A 242 5.12 8.34 10.35
CA LEU A 242 3.82 7.93 9.84
C LEU A 242 3.59 8.38 8.40
N MET A 243 4.08 9.57 8.03
CA MET A 243 4.02 10.05 6.65
C MET A 243 4.97 9.29 5.72
N ASP A 244 6.21 9.06 6.13
CA ASP A 244 7.28 8.53 5.28
C ASP A 244 7.21 7.01 5.10
N CYS A 245 6.79 6.30 6.16
CA CYS A 245 6.82 4.83 6.20
C CYS A 245 5.46 4.18 5.91
N CYS A 246 4.40 4.96 5.66
CA CYS A 246 3.07 4.44 5.31
C CYS A 246 2.57 5.02 3.98
N THR A 247 1.55 4.38 3.39
CA THR A 247 0.79 4.90 2.23
C THR A 247 -0.17 6.06 2.58
N THR A 248 0.10 6.82 3.64
CA THR A 248 -0.67 8.05 3.94
C THR A 248 -0.29 9.13 2.93
N VAL A 249 -1.24 9.94 2.50
CA VAL A 249 -0.96 11.02 1.52
C VAL A 249 -1.43 12.39 1.98
N ASP A 250 -2.12 12.45 3.12
CA ASP A 250 -2.60 13.70 3.72
C ASP A 250 -2.26 13.73 5.21
N LYS A 251 -1.86 14.90 5.72
CA LYS A 251 -1.55 15.11 7.13
C LYS A 251 -2.70 14.70 8.06
N ARG A 252 -3.95 14.79 7.61
CA ARG A 252 -5.14 14.41 8.39
C ARG A 252 -5.12 12.93 8.76
N GLU A 253 -4.68 12.07 7.83
CA GLU A 253 -4.54 10.62 8.06
C GLU A 253 -3.48 10.33 9.12
N VAL A 254 -2.38 11.07 9.10
CA VAL A 254 -1.32 10.95 10.11
C VAL A 254 -1.83 11.35 11.50
N PHE A 255 -2.58 12.45 11.59
CA PHE A 255 -3.20 12.85 12.85
C PHE A 255 -4.24 11.83 13.33
N GLU A 256 -5.03 11.24 12.43
CA GLU A 256 -6.00 10.19 12.77
C GLU A 256 -5.30 8.97 13.38
N LEU A 257 -4.27 8.43 12.71
CA LEU A 257 -3.48 7.30 13.21
C LEU A 257 -2.81 7.60 14.56
N ALA A 258 -2.18 8.77 14.69
CA ALA A 258 -1.51 9.14 15.93
C ALA A 258 -2.49 9.37 17.09
N ASN A 259 -3.70 9.88 16.82
CA ASN A 259 -4.76 9.96 17.81
C ASN A 259 -5.28 8.57 18.21
N LEU A 260 -5.38 7.63 17.28
CA LEU A 260 -5.73 6.24 17.60
C LEU A 260 -4.67 5.59 18.52
N PHE A 261 -3.39 5.90 18.34
CA PHE A 261 -2.35 5.44 19.28
C PHE A 261 -2.57 5.97 20.71
N LEU A 262 -3.01 7.23 20.87
CA LEU A 262 -3.38 7.80 22.17
C LEU A 262 -4.64 7.16 22.73
N GLN A 263 -5.69 7.04 21.91
CA GLN A 263 -6.99 6.48 22.31
C GLN A 263 -6.89 5.03 22.77
N HIS A 264 -6.07 4.22 22.09
CA HIS A 264 -5.79 2.85 22.50
C HIS A 264 -4.77 2.74 23.64
N GLY A 265 -4.22 3.86 24.13
CA GLY A 265 -3.26 3.90 25.24
C GLY A 265 -1.91 3.29 24.90
N LEU A 266 -1.51 3.28 23.62
CA LEU A 266 -0.20 2.79 23.18
C LEU A 266 0.90 3.82 23.45
N ILE A 267 0.54 5.08 23.38
CA ILE A 267 1.39 6.23 23.71
C ILE A 267 0.66 7.16 24.68
N VAL A 268 1.41 7.99 25.39
CA VAL A 268 0.89 9.01 26.31
C VAL A 268 1.64 10.32 26.12
N GLN A 269 0.96 11.45 26.20
CA GLN A 269 1.64 12.76 26.16
C GLN A 269 2.37 12.99 27.48
N LEU A 270 3.58 13.55 27.39
CA LEU A 270 4.42 13.91 28.52
C LEU A 270 4.40 15.43 28.73
N ASP A 271 4.36 15.85 30.00
CA ASP A 271 4.56 17.25 30.37
C ASP A 271 6.06 17.67 30.26
N PRO A 272 6.41 18.96 30.46
CA PRO A 272 7.81 19.40 30.42
C PRO A 272 8.72 18.72 31.46
N GLU A 273 8.15 18.20 32.55
CA GLU A 273 8.84 17.41 33.58
C GLU A 273 8.89 15.90 33.23
N GLN A 274 8.46 15.53 32.02
CA GLN A 274 8.39 14.16 31.49
C GLN A 274 7.44 13.24 32.26
N ARG A 275 6.38 13.78 32.86
CA ARG A 275 5.33 13.01 33.51
C ARG A 275 4.18 12.71 32.54
N PRO A 276 3.62 11.49 32.54
CA PRO A 276 2.41 11.18 31.79
C PRO A 276 1.25 12.10 32.18
N ILE A 277 0.65 12.75 31.18
CA ILE A 277 -0.56 13.56 31.37
C ILE A 277 -1.76 12.62 31.35
N ALA A 278 -2.42 12.45 32.50
CA ALA A 278 -3.55 11.52 32.69
C ALA A 278 -4.87 11.97 32.04
N ASN A 279 -4.84 12.91 31.09
CA ASN A 279 -6.05 13.54 30.57
C ASN A 279 -6.57 12.79 29.33
N GLN A 280 -7.81 12.26 29.40
CA GLN A 280 -8.40 11.39 28.37
C GLN A 280 -8.70 12.09 27.03
N HIS A 281 -8.61 13.42 26.96
CA HIS A 281 -8.96 14.21 25.76
C HIS A 281 -7.77 14.90 25.09
N VAL A 282 -6.54 14.47 25.39
CA VAL A 282 -5.37 14.97 24.67
C VAL A 282 -5.45 14.59 23.19
N ARG A 283 -5.40 15.60 22.32
CA ARG A 283 -5.20 15.39 20.88
C ARG A 283 -3.72 15.40 20.55
N PHE A 284 -3.32 14.54 19.62
CA PHE A 284 -1.97 14.49 19.11
C PHE A 284 -1.56 15.82 18.47
N ALA A 285 -0.38 16.29 18.84
CA ALA A 285 0.28 17.48 18.34
C ALA A 285 1.62 17.10 17.68
N ALA A 286 1.75 17.39 16.39
CA ALA A 286 2.96 17.17 15.60
C ALA A 286 3.98 18.31 15.81
N SER A 287 4.59 18.38 16.99
CA SER A 287 5.57 19.41 17.34
C SER A 287 6.85 18.80 17.90
N LYS A 288 7.98 19.50 17.73
CA LYS A 288 9.26 19.17 18.39
C LYS A 288 9.18 19.35 19.91
N HIS A 289 8.24 20.16 20.39
CA HIS A 289 8.03 20.45 21.81
C HIS A 289 6.97 19.56 22.47
N ALA A 290 6.17 18.85 21.67
CA ALA A 290 5.21 17.89 22.19
C ALA A 290 5.91 16.53 22.33
N MET A 291 6.14 16.10 23.57
CA MET A 291 6.79 14.83 23.85
C MET A 291 5.76 13.75 24.19
N TYR A 292 6.02 12.54 23.73
CA TYR A 292 5.18 11.37 23.98
C TYR A 292 6.05 10.22 24.49
N GLY A 293 5.50 9.42 25.39
CA GLY A 293 6.11 8.19 25.89
C GLY A 293 5.37 6.96 25.40
N ILE A 294 6.09 5.86 25.15
CA ILE A 294 5.47 4.56 24.87
C ILE A 294 5.08 3.91 26.18
N THR A 295 3.80 3.58 26.32
CA THR A 295 3.25 3.00 27.55
C THR A 295 3.63 1.52 27.68
N GLN A 296 3.43 0.94 28.86
CA GLN A 296 3.46 -0.51 29.07
C GLN A 296 2.54 -1.31 28.15
N LYS A 297 1.39 -0.76 27.73
CA LYS A 297 0.53 -1.39 26.71
C LYS A 297 1.20 -1.33 25.34
N GLY A 298 1.73 -0.17 24.95
CA GLY A 298 2.46 0.02 23.71
C GLY A 298 3.66 -0.93 23.58
N MET A 299 4.48 -1.06 24.62
CA MET A 299 5.63 -1.96 24.61
C MET A 299 5.24 -3.44 24.44
N ARG A 300 4.11 -3.87 25.02
CA ARG A 300 3.56 -5.21 24.80
C ARG A 300 3.12 -5.41 23.36
N VAL A 301 2.36 -4.45 22.80
CA VAL A 301 1.91 -4.51 21.40
C VAL A 301 3.10 -4.52 20.43
N ALA A 302 4.14 -3.74 20.71
CA ALA A 302 5.37 -3.71 19.94
C ALA A 302 6.21 -5.00 20.08
N GLY A 303 5.89 -5.89 21.02
CA GLY A 303 6.61 -7.14 21.26
C GLY A 303 7.89 -6.99 22.09
N TRP A 304 8.11 -5.84 22.75
CA TRP A 304 9.34 -5.58 23.51
C TRP A 304 9.36 -6.25 24.88
N ILE A 305 8.17 -6.46 25.44
CA ILE A 305 7.98 -7.08 26.75
C ILE A 305 6.90 -8.16 26.62
N THR A 306 7.12 -9.27 27.31
CA THR A 306 6.14 -10.36 27.37
C THR A 306 4.95 -9.95 28.23
N SER A 307 3.75 -10.31 27.80
CA SER A 307 2.56 -10.11 28.63
C SER A 307 2.68 -10.98 29.89
N PRO A 308 2.34 -10.50 31.10
CA PRO A 308 2.42 -11.30 32.33
C PRO A 308 1.51 -12.55 32.30
N ASN A 309 0.49 -12.57 31.43
CA ASN A 309 -0.35 -13.75 31.18
C ASN A 309 0.19 -14.69 30.10
N GLY A 310 1.33 -14.35 29.48
CA GLY A 310 2.09 -15.23 28.61
C GLY A 310 3.05 -16.04 29.44
N THR A 311 2.59 -17.18 29.95
CA THR A 311 3.46 -18.19 30.57
C THR A 311 4.41 -18.78 29.53
N VAL A 312 5.50 -18.07 29.26
CA VAL A 312 6.68 -18.62 28.60
C VAL A 312 7.57 -19.18 29.71
N ASN A 313 7.20 -20.36 30.23
CA ASN A 313 8.09 -21.34 30.85
C ASN A 313 7.30 -22.55 31.34
N SER A 314 7.15 -23.51 30.44
CA SER A 314 7.23 -24.93 30.75
C SER A 314 7.63 -25.64 29.47
N GLU A 315 8.93 -25.65 29.19
CA GLU A 315 9.56 -26.79 28.51
C GLU A 315 9.38 -28.01 29.44
N SER A 316 8.19 -28.55 29.42
CA SER A 316 7.92 -29.91 29.89
C SER A 316 7.22 -30.57 28.73
N THR A 317 7.81 -31.70 28.32
CA THR A 317 7.36 -32.63 27.30
C THR A 317 5.94 -33.12 27.59
N VAL A 318 4.95 -32.26 27.43
CA VAL A 318 3.55 -32.66 27.38
C VAL A 318 3.28 -32.91 25.91
N GLN A 319 3.39 -34.18 25.52
CA GLN A 319 2.63 -34.71 24.41
C GLN A 319 1.17 -34.33 24.65
N SER A 320 0.77 -33.17 24.14
CA SER A 320 -0.62 -32.79 23.99
C SER A 320 -1.22 -33.87 23.10
N ARG A 321 -1.87 -34.85 23.73
CA ARG A 321 -2.85 -35.69 23.05
C ARG A 321 -3.87 -34.72 22.51
N VAL A 322 -3.75 -34.42 21.21
CA VAL A 322 -4.76 -33.73 20.43
C VAL A 322 -6.09 -34.41 20.78
N PRO A 323 -7.06 -33.69 21.36
CA PRO A 323 -8.39 -34.26 21.58
C PRO A 323 -8.90 -34.78 20.24
N ALA A 324 -9.22 -36.08 20.19
CA ALA A 324 -9.80 -36.71 19.02
C ALA A 324 -11.16 -36.04 18.75
N GLY A 325 -11.18 -35.05 17.85
CA GLY A 325 -12.35 -34.23 17.58
C GLY A 325 -12.08 -32.78 17.19
N VAL A 326 -10.84 -32.27 17.29
CA VAL A 326 -10.52 -30.94 16.72
C VAL A 326 -10.64 -31.04 15.20
N VAL A 327 -11.70 -30.47 14.65
CA VAL A 327 -11.88 -30.30 13.21
C VAL A 327 -10.58 -29.68 12.69
N ARG A 328 -9.85 -30.42 11.85
CA ARG A 328 -8.62 -29.95 11.24
C ARG A 328 -9.01 -28.79 10.34
N ASP A 329 -9.01 -27.56 10.88
CA ASP A 329 -9.47 -26.39 10.14
C ASP A 329 -8.70 -26.33 8.82
N SER A 330 -9.45 -26.31 7.72
CA SER A 330 -8.84 -26.25 6.40
C SER A 330 -8.07 -24.93 6.28
N ASN A 331 -6.92 -24.95 5.63
CA ASN A 331 -6.21 -23.71 5.29
C ASN A 331 -7.09 -22.78 4.45
N THR A 332 -8.10 -23.32 3.75
CA THR A 332 -9.16 -22.56 3.08
C THR A 332 -9.94 -21.69 4.06
N ASN A 333 -10.34 -22.20 5.23
CA ASN A 333 -11.06 -21.43 6.25
C ASN A 333 -10.14 -20.34 6.83
N ARG A 334 -8.88 -20.70 7.11
CA ARG A 334 -7.86 -19.74 7.56
C ARG A 334 -7.67 -18.61 6.56
N MET A 335 -7.54 -18.94 5.28
CA MET A 335 -7.40 -17.96 4.21
C MET A 335 -8.61 -17.02 4.13
N THR A 336 -9.83 -17.54 4.27
CA THR A 336 -11.05 -16.73 4.30
C THR A 336 -11.04 -15.73 5.45
N VAL A 337 -10.66 -16.17 6.66
CA VAL A 337 -10.56 -15.28 7.84
C VAL A 337 -9.47 -14.24 7.63
N ILE A 338 -8.28 -14.65 7.17
CA ILE A 338 -7.14 -13.76 6.92
C ILE A 338 -7.50 -12.66 5.91
N ILE A 339 -8.17 -13.00 4.81
CA ILE A 339 -8.55 -12.02 3.78
C ILE A 339 -9.63 -11.05 4.25
N ARG A 340 -10.55 -11.50 5.11
CA ARG A 340 -11.70 -10.69 5.56
C ARG A 340 -11.32 -9.73 6.68
N ASP A 341 -10.39 -10.11 7.55
CA ASP A 341 -9.92 -9.27 8.65
C ASP A 341 -8.80 -8.32 8.17
N PRO A 342 -8.98 -6.99 8.22
CA PRO A 342 -8.00 -6.03 7.71
C PRO A 342 -6.61 -6.19 8.35
N ALA A 343 -6.55 -6.42 9.67
CA ALA A 343 -5.29 -6.56 10.37
C ALA A 343 -4.54 -7.86 10.03
N LEU A 344 -5.26 -8.99 9.83
CA LEU A 344 -4.65 -10.24 9.37
C LEU A 344 -4.21 -10.10 7.92
N ARG A 345 -5.01 -9.44 7.08
CA ARG A 345 -4.68 -9.15 5.68
C ARG A 345 -3.42 -8.29 5.58
N LEU A 346 -3.27 -7.29 6.46
CA LEU A 346 -2.07 -6.45 6.53
C LEU A 346 -0.84 -7.28 6.89
N LEU A 347 -0.89 -8.07 7.96
CA LEU A 347 0.21 -8.96 8.37
C LEU A 347 0.58 -9.97 7.27
N PHE A 348 -0.43 -10.56 6.64
CA PHE A 348 -0.24 -11.52 5.56
C PHE A 348 0.39 -10.85 4.33
N ARG A 349 0.02 -9.61 4.01
CA ARG A 349 0.69 -8.83 2.95
C ARG A 349 2.16 -8.61 3.25
N GLU A 350 2.52 -8.27 4.50
CA GLU A 350 3.93 -8.13 4.88
C GLU A 350 4.69 -9.44 4.67
N TYR A 351 4.12 -10.56 5.11
CA TYR A 351 4.70 -11.88 4.91
C TYR A 351 4.90 -12.21 3.42
N LEU A 352 3.86 -12.03 2.60
CA LEU A 352 3.94 -12.33 1.17
C LEU A 352 4.99 -11.47 0.44
N ARG A 353 5.17 -10.22 0.88
CA ARG A 353 6.23 -9.35 0.36
C ARG A 353 7.62 -9.83 0.74
N GLU A 354 7.82 -10.27 1.99
CA GLU A 354 9.09 -10.87 2.45
C GLU A 354 9.42 -12.17 1.68
N THR A 355 8.40 -12.89 1.22
CA THR A 355 8.57 -14.12 0.41
C THR A 355 8.40 -13.89 -1.10
N HIS A 356 8.37 -12.65 -1.57
CA HIS A 356 8.26 -12.28 -2.98
C HIS A 356 7.06 -12.90 -3.73
N CYS A 357 5.89 -12.91 -3.10
CA CYS A 357 4.64 -13.41 -3.67
C CYS A 357 3.42 -12.54 -3.34
N GLU A 358 3.64 -11.24 -3.07
CA GLU A 358 2.60 -10.23 -2.75
C GLU A 358 1.57 -10.09 -3.88
N GLU A 359 1.97 -10.30 -5.13
CA GLU A 359 1.13 -10.17 -6.32
C GLU A 359 -0.12 -11.07 -6.27
N ASN A 360 -0.05 -12.22 -5.58
CA ASN A 360 -1.18 -13.12 -5.40
C ASN A 360 -2.31 -12.46 -4.58
N LEU A 361 -1.96 -11.77 -3.49
CA LEU A 361 -2.93 -11.06 -2.66
C LEU A 361 -3.41 -9.79 -3.35
N ALA A 362 -2.51 -9.06 -4.03
CA ALA A 362 -2.86 -7.87 -4.79
C ALA A 362 -3.90 -8.21 -5.87
N PHE A 363 -3.64 -9.23 -6.69
CA PHE A 363 -4.59 -9.71 -7.70
C PHE A 363 -5.93 -10.12 -7.09
N TYR A 364 -5.91 -10.91 -6.00
CA TYR A 364 -7.14 -11.36 -5.35
C TYR A 364 -8.03 -10.17 -4.95
N VAL A 365 -7.44 -9.16 -4.28
CA VAL A 365 -8.17 -7.98 -3.79
C VAL A 365 -8.64 -7.11 -4.96
N GLU A 366 -7.80 -6.87 -5.96
CA GLU A 366 -8.17 -6.04 -7.12
C GLU A 366 -9.27 -6.68 -7.97
N VAL A 367 -9.20 -7.99 -8.22
CA VAL A 367 -10.27 -8.72 -8.92
C VAL A 367 -11.56 -8.72 -8.12
N LYS A 368 -11.49 -8.80 -6.78
CA LYS A 368 -12.68 -8.73 -5.93
C LYS A 368 -13.38 -7.37 -6.07
N SER A 369 -12.61 -6.28 -6.10
CA SER A 369 -13.12 -4.93 -6.34
C SER A 369 -13.75 -4.85 -7.73
N PHE A 370 -13.05 -5.32 -8.76
CA PHE A 370 -13.55 -5.36 -10.13
C PHE A 370 -14.89 -6.11 -10.26
N LEU A 371 -15.00 -7.31 -9.68
CA LEU A 371 -16.24 -8.09 -9.72
C LEU A 371 -17.39 -7.37 -9.00
N SER A 372 -17.11 -6.73 -7.86
CA SER A 372 -18.11 -5.92 -7.15
C SER A 372 -18.59 -4.72 -7.98
N GLU A 373 -17.66 -4.04 -8.66
CA GLU A 373 -17.98 -2.91 -9.55
C GLU A 373 -18.78 -3.36 -10.77
N TYR A 374 -18.41 -4.49 -11.37
CA TYR A 374 -19.13 -5.13 -12.46
C TYR A 374 -20.58 -5.49 -12.07
N GLU A 375 -20.77 -6.13 -10.92
CA GLU A 375 -22.10 -6.49 -10.41
C GLU A 375 -22.96 -5.26 -10.07
N ARG A 376 -22.36 -4.16 -9.62
CA ARG A 376 -23.06 -2.88 -9.41
C ARG A 376 -23.47 -2.26 -10.74
N ALA A 377 -22.56 -2.21 -11.70
CA ALA A 377 -22.84 -1.71 -13.06
C ALA A 377 -23.97 -2.48 -13.77
N LYS A 378 -24.13 -3.77 -13.45
CA LYS A 378 -25.19 -4.63 -13.99
C LYS A 378 -26.54 -4.44 -13.29
N ARG A 379 -26.55 -4.12 -11.98
CA ARG A 379 -27.77 -3.98 -11.16
C ARG A 379 -28.43 -2.60 -11.26
N ASP A 380 -27.64 -1.53 -11.35
CA ASP A 380 -28.15 -0.15 -11.24
C ASP A 380 -28.83 0.38 -12.52
N THR A 381 -29.01 -0.41 -13.58
CA THR A 381 -29.70 0.07 -14.79
C THR A 381 -30.40 -1.04 -15.57
N SER A 382 -31.63 -0.79 -16.02
CA SER A 382 -32.34 -1.65 -16.99
C SER A 382 -31.62 -1.74 -18.34
N SER A 383 -30.73 -0.77 -18.63
CA SER A 383 -29.72 -0.82 -19.69
C SER A 383 -28.40 -0.18 -19.20
N PRO A 384 -27.33 -0.95 -18.96
CA PRO A 384 -26.06 -0.40 -18.47
C PRO A 384 -25.52 0.67 -19.44
N LYS A 385 -25.16 1.85 -18.91
CA LYS A 385 -24.58 2.93 -19.72
C LYS A 385 -23.30 2.43 -20.39
N MET A 386 -23.19 2.59 -21.70
CA MET A 386 -22.03 2.11 -22.49
C MET A 386 -20.69 2.64 -21.97
N ASP A 387 -20.66 3.85 -21.43
CA ASP A 387 -19.44 4.44 -20.85
C ASP A 387 -18.94 3.62 -19.64
N VAL A 388 -19.85 3.14 -18.79
CA VAL A 388 -19.52 2.33 -17.61
C VAL A 388 -18.97 0.97 -18.04
N ILE A 389 -19.53 0.37 -19.10
CA ILE A 389 -19.03 -0.90 -19.66
C ILE A 389 -17.64 -0.71 -20.25
N ARG A 390 -17.41 0.35 -21.02
CA ARG A 390 -16.08 0.66 -21.58
C ARG A 390 -15.06 0.90 -20.49
N GLU A 391 -15.43 1.60 -19.43
CA GLU A 391 -14.58 1.82 -18.26
C GLU A 391 -14.27 0.51 -17.50
N THR A 392 -15.28 -0.31 -17.25
CA THR A 392 -15.10 -1.61 -16.58
C THR A 392 -14.22 -2.53 -17.43
N LEU A 393 -14.43 -2.56 -18.75
CA LEU A 393 -13.58 -3.32 -19.67
C LEU A 393 -12.14 -2.80 -19.69
N ALA A 394 -11.93 -1.47 -19.65
CA ALA A 394 -10.59 -0.90 -19.53
C ALA A 394 -9.90 -1.33 -18.22
N SER A 395 -10.64 -1.39 -17.11
CA SER A 395 -10.16 -1.95 -15.83
C SER A 395 -9.74 -3.42 -15.97
N ALA A 396 -10.53 -4.23 -16.69
CA ALA A 396 -10.19 -5.62 -17.00
C ALA A 396 -8.89 -5.74 -17.80
N TYR A 397 -8.66 -4.88 -18.81
CA TYR A 397 -7.39 -4.83 -19.55
C TYR A 397 -6.22 -4.50 -18.63
N SER A 398 -6.37 -3.52 -17.74
CA SER A 398 -5.33 -3.17 -16.77
C SER A 398 -4.97 -4.34 -15.86
N LEU A 399 -5.96 -5.07 -15.32
CA LEU A 399 -5.74 -6.26 -14.48
C LEU A 399 -5.05 -7.39 -15.25
N TYR A 400 -5.51 -7.65 -16.47
CA TYR A 400 -4.92 -8.68 -17.31
C TYR A 400 -3.44 -8.36 -17.60
N ASN A 401 -3.15 -7.13 -18.02
CA ASN A 401 -1.80 -6.70 -18.34
C ASN A 401 -0.88 -6.70 -17.10
N ALA A 402 -1.43 -6.38 -15.93
CA ALA A 402 -0.69 -6.36 -14.68
C ALA A 402 -0.35 -7.76 -14.16
N PHE A 403 -1.24 -8.74 -14.27
CA PHE A 403 -1.08 -10.00 -13.52
C PHE A 403 -1.06 -11.26 -14.38
N LEU A 404 -1.52 -11.21 -15.63
CA LEU A 404 -1.79 -12.40 -16.45
C LEU A 404 -1.10 -12.38 -17.81
N ALA A 405 -0.75 -11.20 -18.31
CA ALA A 405 -0.01 -11.06 -19.55
C ALA A 405 1.37 -11.74 -19.42
N PRO A 406 1.81 -12.50 -20.44
CA PRO A 406 3.13 -13.13 -20.43
C PRO A 406 4.24 -12.10 -20.25
N GLY A 407 5.18 -12.37 -19.33
CA GLY A 407 6.30 -11.47 -19.05
C GLY A 407 5.93 -10.25 -18.21
N SER A 408 4.72 -10.22 -17.63
CA SER A 408 4.40 -9.20 -16.63
C SER A 408 5.33 -9.34 -15.41
N PRO A 409 5.80 -8.23 -14.81
CA PRO A 409 6.55 -8.27 -13.56
C PRO A 409 5.79 -8.93 -12.40
N CYS A 410 4.46 -8.91 -12.44
CA CYS A 410 3.58 -9.50 -11.43
C CYS A 410 2.83 -10.72 -11.99
N GLU A 411 3.43 -11.45 -12.93
CA GLU A 411 2.81 -12.61 -13.57
C GLU A 411 2.47 -13.72 -12.57
N LEU A 412 1.19 -14.09 -12.51
CA LEU A 412 0.68 -15.11 -11.58
C LEU A 412 0.93 -16.52 -12.06
N ASN A 413 1.01 -17.45 -11.11
CA ASN A 413 1.08 -18.88 -11.40
C ASN A 413 -0.33 -19.52 -11.40
N ILE A 414 -1.04 -19.43 -12.53
CA ILE A 414 -2.35 -20.05 -12.74
C ILE A 414 -2.33 -21.08 -13.87
N ASP A 415 -3.37 -21.94 -13.91
CA ASP A 415 -3.54 -22.96 -14.95
C ASP A 415 -3.44 -22.38 -16.37
N HIS A 416 -2.72 -23.10 -17.23
CA HIS A 416 -2.43 -22.66 -18.59
C HIS A 416 -3.70 -22.54 -19.45
N ASN A 417 -4.70 -23.40 -19.25
CA ASN A 417 -5.96 -23.32 -20.01
C ASN A 417 -6.77 -22.09 -19.60
N LEU A 418 -6.81 -21.79 -18.30
CA LEU A 418 -7.48 -20.59 -17.79
C LEU A 418 -6.82 -19.30 -18.31
N ARG A 419 -5.48 -19.27 -18.32
CA ARG A 419 -4.74 -18.14 -18.91
C ARG A 419 -5.05 -17.96 -20.39
N ASN A 420 -5.03 -19.03 -21.17
CA ASN A 420 -5.33 -18.97 -22.60
C ASN A 420 -6.77 -18.55 -22.88
N ALA A 421 -7.71 -18.95 -22.04
CA ALA A 421 -9.10 -18.50 -22.12
C ALA A 421 -9.19 -16.98 -21.87
N LEU A 422 -8.53 -16.46 -20.84
CA LEU A 422 -8.47 -15.02 -20.55
C LEU A 422 -7.83 -14.25 -21.71
N ALA A 423 -6.64 -14.65 -22.15
CA ALA A 423 -5.96 -14.06 -23.30
C ALA A 423 -6.86 -14.02 -24.54
N GLY A 424 -7.54 -15.13 -24.84
CA GLY A 424 -8.43 -15.24 -25.98
C GLY A 424 -9.67 -14.34 -25.93
N ARG A 425 -10.18 -14.03 -24.72
CA ARG A 425 -11.28 -13.07 -24.54
C ARG A 425 -10.80 -11.64 -24.62
N MET A 426 -9.65 -11.34 -24.02
CA MET A 426 -9.06 -10.00 -24.07
C MET A 426 -8.70 -9.55 -25.50
N THR A 427 -8.38 -10.47 -26.42
CA THR A 427 -8.17 -10.11 -27.84
C THR A 427 -9.45 -9.99 -28.66
N ARG A 428 -10.58 -10.53 -28.18
CA ARG A 428 -11.89 -10.52 -28.87
C ARG A 428 -12.81 -9.39 -28.42
N ALA A 429 -12.55 -8.78 -27.27
CA ALA A 429 -13.38 -7.73 -26.68
C ALA A 429 -13.33 -6.37 -27.42
N VAL A 430 -12.89 -6.36 -28.69
CA VAL A 430 -12.84 -5.20 -29.57
C VAL A 430 -13.89 -5.39 -30.68
N GLY A 431 -15.13 -4.95 -30.41
CA GLY A 431 -16.29 -5.17 -31.29
C GLY A 431 -17.44 -4.20 -31.02
N GLU A 432 -18.60 -4.45 -31.63
CA GLU A 432 -19.84 -3.65 -31.45
C GLU A 432 -20.36 -3.71 -30.01
N ASP A 433 -21.22 -2.75 -29.61
CA ASP A 433 -21.67 -2.54 -28.22
C ASP A 433 -22.25 -3.82 -27.56
N GLU A 434 -23.00 -4.63 -28.30
CA GLU A 434 -23.58 -5.88 -27.81
C GLU A 434 -22.52 -6.97 -27.56
N GLN A 435 -21.46 -6.98 -28.37
CA GLN A 435 -20.33 -7.90 -28.23
C GLN A 435 -19.43 -7.52 -27.06
N MET A 436 -19.31 -6.22 -26.74
CA MET A 436 -18.54 -5.75 -25.58
C MET A 436 -19.18 -6.22 -24.27
N LEU A 437 -20.50 -6.12 -24.13
CA LEU A 437 -21.21 -6.58 -22.94
C LEU A 437 -21.01 -8.08 -22.74
N LYS A 438 -21.20 -8.88 -23.79
CA LYS A 438 -20.98 -10.33 -23.74
C LYS A 438 -19.53 -10.69 -23.39
N SER A 439 -18.57 -9.96 -23.95
CA SER A 439 -17.16 -10.17 -23.64
C SER A 439 -16.85 -9.85 -22.19
N LEU A 440 -17.43 -8.77 -21.65
CA LEU A 440 -17.25 -8.38 -20.25
C LEU A 440 -17.81 -9.43 -19.29
N ASP A 441 -19.01 -9.96 -19.57
CA ASP A 441 -19.63 -11.05 -18.79
C ASP A 441 -18.72 -12.30 -18.76
N GLU A 442 -18.17 -12.70 -19.92
CA GLU A 442 -17.26 -13.84 -20.00
C GLU A 442 -15.93 -13.59 -19.27
N VAL A 443 -15.39 -12.36 -19.36
CA VAL A 443 -14.18 -11.96 -18.64
C VAL A 443 -14.40 -11.99 -17.13
N ALA A 444 -15.55 -11.51 -16.65
CA ALA A 444 -15.89 -11.56 -15.23
C ALA A 444 -15.91 -13.00 -14.70
N VAL A 445 -16.53 -13.95 -15.43
CA VAL A 445 -16.54 -15.37 -15.06
C VAL A 445 -15.11 -15.95 -15.00
N LEU A 446 -14.26 -15.61 -15.97
CA LEU A 446 -12.88 -16.09 -15.99
C LEU A 446 -12.03 -15.48 -14.87
N PHE A 447 -12.26 -14.21 -14.53
CA PHE A 447 -11.59 -13.58 -13.39
C PHE A 447 -12.04 -14.17 -12.06
N ASP A 448 -13.31 -14.52 -11.89
CA ASP A 448 -13.78 -15.24 -10.70
C ASP A 448 -13.11 -16.61 -10.54
N GLN A 449 -12.96 -17.35 -11.64
CA GLN A 449 -12.21 -18.62 -11.66
C GLN A 449 -10.73 -18.41 -11.32
N ALA A 450 -10.09 -17.38 -11.88
CA ALA A 450 -8.69 -17.07 -11.61
C ALA A 450 -8.49 -16.64 -10.15
N GLN A 451 -9.37 -15.80 -9.62
CA GLN A 451 -9.38 -15.40 -8.21
C GLN A 451 -9.51 -16.61 -7.30
N SER A 452 -10.43 -17.53 -7.62
CA SER A 452 -10.61 -18.79 -6.87
C SER A 452 -9.38 -19.69 -6.92
N SER A 453 -8.68 -19.74 -8.06
CA SER A 453 -7.43 -20.49 -8.21
C SER A 453 -6.31 -19.89 -7.35
N VAL A 454 -6.12 -18.57 -7.41
CA VAL A 454 -5.09 -17.86 -6.63
C VAL A 454 -5.38 -17.93 -5.13
N PHE A 455 -6.66 -17.86 -4.73
CA PHE A 455 -7.07 -18.09 -3.35
C PHE A 455 -6.64 -19.48 -2.85
N LYS A 456 -6.89 -20.53 -3.64
CA LYS A 456 -6.50 -21.90 -3.29
C LYS A 456 -4.98 -22.05 -3.23
N LEU A 457 -4.24 -21.41 -4.13
CA LEU A 457 -2.78 -21.38 -4.13
C LEU A 457 -2.24 -20.76 -2.83
N MET A 458 -2.71 -19.57 -2.46
CA MET A 458 -2.29 -18.93 -1.20
C MET A 458 -2.70 -19.76 0.02
N ALA A 459 -3.89 -20.36 0.00
CA ALA A 459 -4.35 -21.22 1.08
C ALA A 459 -3.50 -22.50 1.23
N SER A 460 -3.07 -23.12 0.14
CA SER A 460 -2.29 -24.36 0.19
C SER A 460 -0.81 -24.13 0.50
N ASP A 461 -0.21 -23.06 -0.05
CA ASP A 461 1.23 -22.82 0.04
C ASP A 461 1.61 -21.75 1.07
N SER A 462 1.01 -20.57 1.00
CA SER A 462 1.43 -19.41 1.79
C SER A 462 0.91 -19.44 3.23
N VAL A 463 -0.37 -19.79 3.43
CA VAL A 463 -1.01 -19.78 4.77
C VAL A 463 -0.32 -20.70 5.78
N PRO A 464 0.08 -21.95 5.46
CA PRO A 464 0.79 -22.81 6.39
C PRO A 464 2.14 -22.25 6.82
N LYS A 465 2.86 -21.61 5.89
CA LYS A 465 4.18 -21.01 6.16
C LYS A 465 4.03 -19.75 7.00
N PHE A 466 3.10 -18.87 6.64
CA PHE A 466 2.72 -17.69 7.42
C PHE A 466 2.36 -18.04 8.88
N SER A 467 1.58 -19.10 9.08
CA SER A 467 1.14 -19.52 10.42
C SER A 467 2.27 -20.11 11.28
N ARG A 468 3.35 -20.59 10.66
CA ARG A 468 4.50 -21.22 11.33
C ARG A 468 5.66 -20.24 11.55
N GLU A 469 5.71 -19.17 10.78
CA GLU A 469 6.77 -18.16 10.86
C GLU A 469 6.78 -17.52 12.26
N PRO A 470 7.87 -17.63 13.05
CA PRO A 470 7.87 -17.19 14.45
C PRO A 470 7.43 -15.74 14.66
N LYS A 471 7.83 -14.83 13.74
CA LYS A 471 7.45 -13.41 13.74
C LYS A 471 5.94 -13.21 13.75
N TYR A 472 5.20 -13.98 12.96
CA TYR A 472 3.75 -13.86 12.82
C TYR A 472 2.98 -14.78 13.78
N ALA A 473 3.51 -15.97 14.06
CA ALA A 473 2.87 -16.97 14.93
C ALA A 473 2.60 -16.46 16.36
N ALA A 474 3.45 -15.59 16.90
CA ALA A 474 3.18 -14.93 18.18
C ALA A 474 1.95 -14.01 18.10
N ILE A 475 1.90 -13.18 17.06
CA ILE A 475 0.81 -12.21 16.83
C ILE A 475 -0.51 -12.92 16.56
N LEU A 476 -0.51 -14.00 15.79
CA LEU A 476 -1.71 -14.79 15.49
C LEU A 476 -2.31 -15.44 16.73
N ARG A 477 -1.45 -15.88 17.67
CA ARG A 477 -1.88 -16.41 18.98
C ARG A 477 -2.48 -15.32 19.85
N GLU A 478 -1.84 -14.16 19.94
CA GLU A 478 -2.37 -13.00 20.67
C GLU A 478 -3.74 -12.56 20.16
N ARG A 479 -3.93 -12.63 18.83
CA ARG A 479 -5.20 -12.29 18.19
C ARG A 479 -6.26 -13.39 18.27
N ASN A 480 -6.00 -14.50 18.97
CA ASN A 480 -6.91 -15.62 19.12
C ASN A 480 -7.49 -16.10 17.77
N LEU A 481 -6.63 -16.27 16.76
CA LEU A 481 -7.07 -16.71 15.42
C LEU A 481 -7.94 -17.98 15.49
N GLU A 482 -7.66 -18.89 16.41
CA GLU A 482 -8.46 -20.10 16.64
C GLU A 482 -9.91 -19.81 17.04
N SER A 483 -10.14 -18.78 17.85
CA SER A 483 -11.50 -18.34 18.23
C SER A 483 -12.23 -17.73 17.03
N MET A 484 -11.52 -16.93 16.21
CA MET A 484 -12.09 -16.38 14.96
C MET A 484 -12.48 -17.49 13.99
N LEU A 485 -11.65 -18.55 13.88
CA LEU A 485 -11.95 -19.72 13.07
C LEU A 485 -13.15 -20.50 13.59
N ALA A 486 -13.24 -20.71 14.90
CA ALA A 486 -14.39 -21.37 15.52
C ALA A 486 -15.69 -20.59 15.27
N ASN A 487 -15.67 -19.27 15.44
CA ASN A 487 -16.80 -18.40 15.15
C ASN A 487 -17.20 -18.45 13.67
N PHE A 488 -16.22 -18.44 12.77
CA PHE A 488 -16.47 -18.56 11.33
C PHE A 488 -17.08 -19.92 10.96
N ALA A 489 -16.58 -21.02 11.52
CA ALA A 489 -17.14 -22.35 11.31
C ALA A 489 -18.60 -22.43 11.81
N SER A 490 -18.91 -21.82 12.95
CA SER A 490 -20.28 -21.78 13.50
C SER A 490 -21.27 -21.02 12.61
N THR A 491 -20.84 -19.90 12.01
CA THR A 491 -21.66 -19.09 11.10
C THR A 491 -21.77 -19.66 9.69
N SER A 492 -20.87 -20.55 9.29
CA SER A 492 -20.91 -21.20 7.96
C SER A 492 -21.79 -22.46 7.92
N ILE A 493 -22.13 -23.01 9.09
CA ILE A 493 -23.02 -24.17 9.27
C ILE A 493 -24.48 -23.73 9.49
N SER A 494 -24.68 -22.45 9.82
CA SER A 494 -25.99 -21.78 9.93
C SER A 494 -26.44 -21.27 8.57
#